data_AF-A0A6J8DYH2-F1
#
_entry.id   AF-A0A6J8DYH2-F1
#
_cell.length_a   1.000
_cell.length_b   1.000
_cell.length_c   1.000
_cell.angle_alpha   90.00
_cell.angle_beta   90.00
_cell.angle_gamma   90.00
#
_symmetry.space_group_name_H-M   'P 1'
#
loop_
_entity.id
_entity.type
_entity.pdbx_description
1 polymer ?
#
loop_
_entity_poly.entity_id
_entity_poly.type
_entity_poly.pdbx_seq_one_letter_code
_entity_poly.pdbx_strand_id
1 'polypeptide(L)'
;MRGKLMFGLCRTCMEDGVTEDCCHDVDSRALIGTWVSDEIKKAVQKGYKIEEIYENWNFENVSRYDPLIRQGGVFTEYVNTFLKIKQEASGWPDWCKTEEDRQNFWGKFDQRLNLPRTTFLTDPAVYFDILTSDSQEVQDVSFVTDDMVRIHLINQSQFVKETGRTIVVTAAYTTTQARLELYKYLERLGERALYCDTDFIIFSSKPGDWMPNTGDYLGDLTDETPNNTIECFITEGPKNYGYTLKKPDKDGNLTCCKIRGITLNYKNSLELNFETMKKEKQRKLL
;
A
#
# COMPACT_ATOMS: atom_id res chain seq x y z
N MET A 1 -16.70 14.89 20.59
CA MET A 1 -16.47 13.68 19.79
C MET A 1 -16.67 13.86 18.28
N ARG A 2 -17.17 15.01 17.79
CA ARG A 2 -17.22 15.32 16.34
C ARG A 2 -15.81 15.54 15.78
N GLY A 3 -15.46 14.84 14.70
CA GLY A 3 -14.19 14.99 13.97
C GLY A 3 -13.20 13.82 14.08
N LYS A 4 -13.53 12.75 14.83
CA LYS A 4 -12.75 11.50 14.81
C LYS A 4 -13.43 10.48 13.89
N LEU A 5 -12.64 9.85 13.02
CA LEU A 5 -13.10 8.70 12.23
C LEU A 5 -13.38 7.54 13.19
N MET A 6 -14.64 7.12 13.25
CA MET A 6 -15.10 5.99 14.06
C MET A 6 -15.51 4.86 13.12
N PHE A 7 -15.22 3.63 13.50
CA PHE A 7 -15.62 2.43 12.76
C PHE A 7 -16.67 1.71 13.61
N GLY A 8 -17.90 1.60 13.10
CA GLY A 8 -19.01 1.02 13.84
C GLY A 8 -20.17 0.67 12.93
N LEU A 9 -20.97 -0.31 13.35
CA LEU A 9 -22.10 -0.87 12.59
C LEU A 9 -23.41 -0.08 12.79
N CYS A 10 -23.38 0.93 13.66
CA CYS A 10 -24.49 1.82 13.98
C CYS A 10 -23.95 3.24 14.16
N ARG A 11 -24.49 4.20 13.41
CA ARG A 11 -24.15 5.62 13.52
C ARG A 11 -24.36 6.13 14.95
N THR A 12 -25.54 5.89 15.53
CA THR A 12 -25.89 6.38 16.86
C THR A 12 -24.98 5.81 17.94
N CYS A 13 -24.66 4.51 17.92
CA CYS A 13 -23.67 3.94 18.84
C CYS A 13 -22.29 4.62 18.73
N MET A 14 -21.87 5.00 17.51
CA MET A 14 -20.61 5.72 17.33
C MET A 14 -20.66 7.14 17.86
N GLU A 15 -21.79 7.84 17.70
CA GLU A 15 -21.98 9.21 18.18
C GLU A 15 -22.08 9.27 19.72
N ASP A 16 -22.78 8.29 20.31
CA ASP A 16 -23.03 8.22 21.75
C ASP A 16 -21.94 7.46 22.52
N GLY A 17 -21.03 6.78 21.81
CA GLY A 17 -19.96 6.00 22.41
C GLY A 17 -20.45 4.74 23.14
N VAL A 18 -21.54 4.14 22.66
CA VAL A 18 -22.11 2.91 23.24
C VAL A 18 -21.19 1.72 22.98
N THR A 19 -20.77 1.04 24.04
CA THR A 19 -19.89 -0.14 24.00
C THR A 19 -20.64 -1.47 24.18
N GLU A 20 -21.92 -1.41 24.54
CA GLU A 20 -22.80 -2.58 24.72
C GLU A 20 -23.48 -2.97 23.39
N ASP A 21 -24.21 -4.09 23.41
CA ASP A 21 -24.97 -4.56 22.26
C ASP A 21 -25.96 -3.50 21.77
N CYS A 22 -25.88 -3.20 20.48
CA CYS A 22 -26.66 -2.17 19.85
C CYS A 22 -28.16 -2.50 19.87
N CYS A 23 -28.96 -1.71 20.58
CA CYS A 23 -30.43 -1.81 20.63
C CYS A 23 -31.16 -0.84 19.68
N HIS A 24 -30.39 -0.09 18.87
CA HIS A 24 -30.91 0.90 17.92
C HIS A 24 -31.66 0.26 16.75
N ASP A 25 -32.71 0.95 16.29
CA ASP A 25 -33.50 0.55 15.12
C ASP A 25 -32.70 0.68 13.82
N VAL A 26 -33.23 0.09 12.74
CA VAL A 26 -32.54 0.07 11.44
C VAL A 26 -32.31 1.48 10.90
N ASP A 27 -33.24 2.40 11.15
CA ASP A 27 -33.19 3.76 10.64
C ASP A 27 -32.09 4.60 11.30
N SER A 28 -31.88 4.44 12.62
CA SER A 28 -30.78 5.09 13.33
C SER A 28 -29.41 4.47 13.03
N ARG A 29 -29.37 3.28 12.40
CA ARG A 29 -28.13 2.66 11.91
C ARG A 29 -27.66 3.17 10.55
N ALA A 30 -28.48 3.93 9.82
CA ALA A 30 -28.13 4.43 8.50
C ALA A 30 -26.83 5.26 8.53
N LEU A 31 -25.93 4.95 7.58
CA LEU A 31 -24.66 5.65 7.40
C LEU A 31 -24.78 6.60 6.21
N ILE A 32 -24.35 7.85 6.40
CA ILE A 32 -24.28 8.85 5.33
C ILE A 32 -22.81 9.20 5.11
N GLY A 33 -22.38 9.20 3.86
CA GLY A 33 -20.99 9.39 3.51
C GLY A 33 -20.76 9.32 1.99
N THR A 34 -19.48 9.36 1.62
CA THR A 34 -19.03 9.27 0.22
C THR A 34 -18.17 8.03 0.08
N TRP A 35 -18.52 7.17 -0.86
CA TRP A 35 -17.83 5.91 -1.10
C TRP A 35 -17.59 5.69 -2.57
N VAL A 36 -16.57 4.90 -2.87
CA VAL A 36 -16.36 4.38 -4.22
C VAL A 36 -17.39 3.28 -4.47
N SER A 37 -17.93 3.23 -5.69
CA SER A 37 -19.01 2.30 -6.06
C SER A 37 -18.70 0.83 -5.76
N ASP A 38 -17.44 0.41 -5.81
CA ASP A 38 -17.05 -0.97 -5.51
C ASP A 38 -17.19 -1.35 -4.03
N GLU A 39 -17.01 -0.41 -3.10
CA GLU A 39 -17.31 -0.64 -1.67
C GLU A 39 -18.81 -0.79 -1.44
N ILE A 40 -19.61 0.04 -2.12
CA ILE A 40 -21.07 -0.05 -2.05
C ILE A 40 -21.56 -1.39 -2.60
N LYS A 41 -21.01 -1.87 -3.73
CA LYS A 41 -21.31 -3.20 -4.26
C LYS A 41 -20.99 -4.29 -3.24
N LYS A 42 -19.83 -4.23 -2.57
CA LYS A 42 -19.46 -5.20 -1.54
C LYS A 42 -20.38 -5.11 -0.32
N ALA A 43 -20.78 -3.90 0.11
CA ALA A 43 -21.73 -3.71 1.19
C ALA A 43 -23.10 -4.33 0.86
N VAL A 44 -23.61 -4.12 -0.36
CA VAL A 44 -24.87 -4.74 -0.82
C VAL A 44 -24.77 -6.28 -0.83
N GLN A 45 -23.65 -6.85 -1.27
CA GLN A 45 -23.41 -8.30 -1.17
C GLN A 45 -23.42 -8.82 0.27
N LYS A 46 -23.12 -7.95 1.25
CA LYS A 46 -23.16 -8.25 2.68
C LYS A 46 -24.53 -8.00 3.32
N GLY A 47 -25.55 -7.66 2.53
CA GLY A 47 -26.92 -7.47 2.98
C GLY A 47 -27.28 -6.04 3.39
N TYR A 48 -26.38 -5.07 3.16
CA TYR A 48 -26.72 -3.65 3.34
C TYR A 48 -27.67 -3.19 2.23
N LYS A 49 -28.55 -2.25 2.57
CA LYS A 49 -29.50 -1.63 1.64
C LYS A 49 -29.10 -0.19 1.38
N ILE A 50 -29.33 0.27 0.16
CA ILE A 50 -29.14 1.68 -0.23
C ILE A 50 -30.49 2.36 -0.02
N GLU A 51 -30.55 3.28 0.93
CA GLU A 51 -31.77 4.06 1.21
C GLU A 51 -31.91 5.22 0.22
N GLU A 52 -30.86 6.03 0.05
CA GLU A 52 -30.88 7.22 -0.80
C GLU A 52 -29.51 7.46 -1.46
N ILE A 53 -29.51 8.00 -2.69
CA ILE A 53 -28.30 8.42 -3.42
C ILE A 53 -28.44 9.91 -3.71
N TYR A 54 -27.60 10.73 -3.08
CA TYR A 54 -27.61 12.19 -3.27
C TYR A 54 -26.85 12.62 -4.54
N GLU A 55 -25.71 11.99 -4.81
CA GLU A 55 -24.82 12.38 -5.90
C GLU A 55 -24.07 11.16 -6.43
N ASN A 56 -23.92 11.08 -7.76
CA ASN A 56 -23.21 9.99 -8.43
C ASN A 56 -22.22 10.54 -9.47
N TRP A 57 -20.94 10.24 -9.28
CA TRP A 57 -19.87 10.62 -10.20
C TRP A 57 -19.58 9.45 -11.14
N ASN A 58 -20.11 9.54 -12.36
CA ASN A 58 -19.91 8.53 -13.39
C ASN A 58 -18.79 8.95 -14.36
N PHE A 59 -17.93 8.00 -14.71
CA PHE A 59 -16.81 8.20 -15.64
C PHE A 59 -17.02 7.31 -16.85
N GLU A 60 -17.24 7.91 -18.02
CA GLU A 60 -17.54 7.18 -19.27
C GLU A 60 -16.37 6.31 -19.74
N ASN A 61 -15.15 6.83 -19.58
CA ASN A 61 -13.93 6.16 -20.01
C ASN A 61 -13.17 5.61 -18.80
N VAL A 62 -12.96 4.30 -18.77
CA VAL A 62 -12.19 3.62 -17.73
C VAL A 62 -11.06 2.83 -18.39
N SER A 63 -9.82 3.18 -18.09
CA SER A 63 -8.66 2.38 -18.47
C SER A 63 -8.46 1.25 -17.44
N ARG A 64 -8.38 0.00 -17.91
CA ARG A 64 -8.16 -1.18 -17.08
C ARG A 64 -6.86 -1.86 -17.47
N TYR A 65 -6.14 -2.35 -16.47
CA TYR A 65 -4.99 -3.21 -16.67
C TYR A 65 -5.46 -4.63 -17.04
N ASP A 66 -4.89 -5.19 -18.09
CA ASP A 66 -5.09 -6.58 -18.49
C ASP A 66 -3.88 -7.41 -18.02
N PRO A 67 -4.06 -8.32 -17.05
CA PRO A 67 -2.96 -9.15 -16.54
C PRO A 67 -2.39 -10.15 -17.54
N LEU A 68 -3.15 -10.56 -18.57
CA LEU A 68 -2.73 -11.57 -19.54
C LEU A 68 -1.72 -10.99 -20.53
N ILE A 69 -2.04 -9.83 -21.10
CA ILE A 69 -1.16 -9.12 -22.04
C ILE A 69 -0.26 -8.08 -21.36
N ARG A 70 -0.45 -7.85 -20.05
CA ARG A 70 0.30 -6.91 -19.21
C ARG A 70 0.27 -5.46 -19.72
N GLN A 71 -0.84 -5.04 -20.31
CA GLN A 71 -1.03 -3.71 -20.91
C GLN A 71 -2.31 -3.03 -20.40
N GLY A 72 -2.48 -1.76 -20.73
CA GLY A 72 -3.59 -0.93 -20.25
C GLY A 72 -3.38 -0.48 -18.81
N GLY A 73 -4.33 0.26 -18.24
CA GLY A 73 -4.22 0.83 -16.89
C GLY A 73 -3.35 2.10 -16.86
N VAL A 74 -3.80 3.09 -16.10
CA VAL A 74 -3.17 4.43 -16.08
C VAL A 74 -1.82 4.49 -15.34
N PHE A 75 -1.47 3.44 -14.58
CA PHE A 75 -0.25 3.40 -13.76
C PHE A 75 0.74 2.32 -14.18
N THR A 76 0.46 1.57 -15.24
CA THR A 76 1.23 0.36 -15.57
C THR A 76 2.69 0.66 -15.85
N GLU A 77 2.98 1.68 -16.69
CA GLU A 77 4.34 2.09 -16.99
C GLU A 77 5.08 2.61 -15.74
N TYR A 78 4.39 3.38 -14.90
CA TYR A 78 4.93 3.90 -13.65
C TYR A 78 5.30 2.76 -12.69
N VAL A 79 4.35 1.85 -12.40
CA VAL A 79 4.55 0.73 -11.48
C VAL A 79 5.67 -0.18 -11.98
N ASN A 80 5.69 -0.52 -13.27
CA ASN A 80 6.74 -1.36 -13.86
C ASN A 80 8.13 -0.73 -13.69
N THR A 81 8.26 0.58 -13.89
CA THR A 81 9.52 1.31 -13.75
C THR A 81 10.03 1.26 -12.31
N PHE A 82 9.19 1.57 -11.32
CA PHE A 82 9.61 1.59 -9.92
C PHE A 82 9.77 0.19 -9.32
N LEU A 83 8.99 -0.80 -9.76
CA LEU A 83 9.21 -2.20 -9.38
C LEU A 83 10.57 -2.71 -9.83
N LYS A 84 10.97 -2.38 -11.07
CA LYS A 84 12.29 -2.73 -11.60
C LYS A 84 13.41 -2.15 -10.74
N ILE A 85 13.34 -0.84 -10.46
CA ILE A 85 14.31 -0.16 -9.59
C ILE A 85 14.37 -0.82 -8.20
N LYS A 86 13.20 -1.13 -7.61
CA LYS A 86 13.14 -1.79 -6.31
C LYS A 86 13.80 -3.16 -6.33
N GLN A 87 13.59 -3.98 -7.37
CA GLN A 87 14.21 -5.30 -7.50
C GLN A 87 15.72 -5.21 -7.76
N GLU A 88 16.16 -4.28 -8.61
CA GLU A 88 17.60 -4.03 -8.83
C GLU A 88 18.33 -3.64 -7.53
N ALA A 89 17.65 -2.92 -6.63
CA ALA A 89 18.20 -2.51 -5.34
C ALA A 89 18.07 -3.58 -4.22
N SER A 90 17.10 -4.50 -4.31
CA SER A 90 16.79 -5.47 -3.23
C SER A 90 17.60 -6.77 -3.33
N GLY A 91 18.39 -6.96 -4.39
CA GLY A 91 19.13 -8.19 -4.64
C GLY A 91 18.30 -9.28 -5.32
N TRP A 92 18.86 -10.48 -5.44
CA TRP A 92 18.25 -11.58 -6.18
C TRP A 92 17.40 -12.50 -5.28
N PRO A 93 16.25 -13.01 -5.76
CA PRO A 93 15.50 -14.05 -5.05
C PRO A 93 16.34 -15.32 -4.82
N ASP A 94 16.03 -16.08 -3.75
CA ASP A 94 16.80 -17.28 -3.33
C ASP A 94 16.94 -18.38 -4.40
N TRP A 95 15.99 -18.45 -5.33
CA TRP A 95 16.00 -19.40 -6.45
C TRP A 95 16.86 -18.93 -7.63
N CYS A 96 17.22 -17.65 -7.69
CA CYS A 96 17.97 -17.05 -8.78
C CYS A 96 19.49 -17.18 -8.52
N LYS A 97 20.05 -18.33 -8.90
CA LYS A 97 21.44 -18.70 -8.56
C LYS A 97 22.39 -18.59 -9.75
N THR A 98 21.87 -18.70 -10.97
CA THR A 98 22.67 -18.68 -12.20
C THR A 98 22.42 -17.41 -13.00
N GLU A 99 23.36 -17.08 -13.89
CA GLU A 99 23.20 -15.96 -14.82
C GLU A 99 22.02 -16.17 -15.78
N GLU A 100 21.67 -17.42 -16.07
CA GLU A 100 20.49 -17.79 -16.86
C GLU A 100 19.18 -17.54 -16.08
N ASP A 101 19.14 -17.81 -14.77
CA ASP A 101 17.99 -17.45 -13.92
C ASP A 101 17.77 -15.93 -13.89
N ARG A 102 18.87 -15.17 -13.87
CA ARG A 102 18.84 -13.70 -13.90
C ARG A 102 18.34 -13.19 -15.23
N GLN A 103 18.82 -13.76 -16.34
CA GLN A 103 18.36 -13.41 -17.69
C GLN A 103 16.89 -13.81 -17.90
N ASN A 104 16.43 -14.94 -17.38
CA ASN A 104 15.02 -15.34 -17.43
C ASN A 104 14.12 -14.47 -16.54
N PHE A 105 14.64 -14.00 -15.39
CA PHE A 105 13.96 -13.06 -14.51
C PHE A 105 13.78 -11.70 -15.21
N TRP A 106 14.85 -11.14 -15.77
CA TRP A 106 14.84 -9.83 -16.45
C TRP A 106 14.24 -9.84 -17.85
N GLY A 107 14.31 -10.96 -18.57
CA GLY A 107 13.74 -11.14 -19.91
C GLY A 107 12.22 -10.98 -19.97
N LYS A 108 11.54 -11.00 -18.80
CA LYS A 108 10.11 -10.69 -18.66
C LYS A 108 9.80 -9.22 -18.29
N PHE A 109 10.82 -8.45 -17.91
CA PHE A 109 10.72 -7.03 -17.52
C PHE A 109 11.28 -6.08 -18.60
N ASP A 110 11.72 -6.61 -19.75
CA ASP A 110 12.31 -5.81 -20.81
C ASP A 110 11.27 -5.38 -21.86
N GLN A 111 10.59 -4.28 -21.55
CA GLN A 111 10.30 -3.24 -22.54
C GLN A 111 10.70 -1.90 -21.92
N ARG A 112 11.93 -1.47 -22.24
CA ARG A 112 12.40 -0.11 -21.96
C ARG A 112 11.77 0.86 -22.97
N LEU A 113 10.92 1.78 -22.50
CA LEU A 113 10.54 3.00 -23.24
C LEU A 113 10.69 4.24 -22.34
N ASN A 114 11.91 4.46 -21.84
CA ASN A 114 12.53 5.77 -21.68
C ASN A 114 13.87 5.59 -20.96
N LEU A 115 14.96 5.65 -21.73
CA LEU A 115 16.31 5.81 -21.20
C LEU A 115 16.77 7.22 -21.55
N PRO A 116 17.65 7.83 -20.73
CA PRO A 116 18.38 9.04 -21.12
C PRO A 116 19.03 8.80 -22.49
N ARG A 117 18.70 9.64 -23.46
CA ARG A 117 19.23 9.50 -24.83
C ARG A 117 20.53 10.28 -24.91
N THR A 118 21.64 9.56 -24.95
CA THR A 118 22.93 10.14 -25.35
C THR A 118 22.92 10.25 -26.86
N THR A 119 22.94 11.48 -27.36
CA THR A 119 22.95 11.72 -28.82
C THR A 119 24.24 12.45 -29.17
N PHE A 120 24.85 12.04 -30.28
CA PHE A 120 26.03 12.70 -30.81
C PHE A 120 25.62 13.57 -31.98
N LEU A 121 26.05 14.82 -31.95
CA LEU A 121 25.68 15.83 -32.92
C LEU A 121 26.93 16.38 -33.56
N THR A 122 26.88 16.49 -34.89
CA THR A 122 27.90 17.13 -35.72
C THR A 122 27.37 18.42 -36.38
N ASP A 123 26.06 18.64 -36.35
CA ASP A 123 25.41 19.82 -36.93
C ASP A 123 25.12 20.88 -35.85
N PRO A 124 25.71 22.09 -35.96
CA PRO A 124 25.48 23.18 -35.02
C PRO A 124 24.02 23.65 -34.94
N ALA A 125 23.24 23.56 -36.03
CA ALA A 125 21.85 24.03 -36.02
C ALA A 125 20.97 23.18 -35.09
N VAL A 126 21.13 21.86 -35.16
CA VAL A 126 20.42 20.90 -34.31
C VAL A 126 20.85 21.02 -32.85
N TYR A 127 22.11 21.38 -32.59
CA TYR A 127 22.62 21.67 -31.26
C TYR A 127 21.91 22.88 -30.61
N PHE A 128 21.75 23.98 -31.35
CA PHE A 128 21.06 25.17 -30.83
C PHE A 128 19.55 24.96 -30.65
N ASP A 129 18.89 24.22 -31.54
CA ASP A 129 17.47 23.88 -31.40
C ASP A 129 17.21 23.05 -30.13
N ILE A 130 18.12 22.14 -29.78
CA ILE A 130 18.00 21.33 -28.55
C ILE A 130 18.25 22.18 -27.30
N LEU A 131 19.22 23.10 -27.33
CA LEU A 131 19.49 24.01 -26.21
C LEU A 131 18.39 25.05 -25.97
N THR A 132 17.62 25.39 -27.01
CA THR A 132 16.53 26.39 -26.94
C THR A 132 15.14 25.77 -26.83
N SER A 133 15.05 24.44 -26.75
CA SER A 133 13.78 23.72 -26.57
C SER A 133 13.30 23.75 -25.12
N ASP A 134 12.12 24.33 -24.89
CA ASP A 134 11.47 24.36 -23.56
C ASP A 134 11.00 22.98 -23.07
N SER A 135 11.17 21.92 -23.88
CA SER A 135 10.67 20.57 -23.58
C SER A 135 11.75 19.62 -23.00
N GLN A 136 13.03 19.97 -23.09
CA GLN A 136 14.14 19.10 -22.74
C GLN A 136 15.19 19.85 -21.91
N GLU A 137 15.73 19.23 -20.87
CA GLU A 137 16.84 19.74 -20.08
C GLU A 137 18.14 19.12 -20.56
N VAL A 138 19.08 19.96 -20.95
CA VAL A 138 20.45 19.52 -21.18
C VAL A 138 21.17 19.44 -19.84
N GLN A 139 21.48 18.23 -19.39
CA GLN A 139 22.19 18.02 -18.12
C GLN A 139 23.71 18.19 -18.26
N ASP A 140 24.26 17.73 -19.37
CA ASP A 140 25.70 17.78 -19.61
C ASP A 140 26.00 17.86 -21.11
N VAL A 141 26.99 18.67 -21.45
CA VAL A 141 27.51 18.82 -22.81
C VAL A 141 29.01 18.58 -22.76
N SER A 142 29.45 17.55 -23.47
CA SER A 142 30.87 17.20 -23.57
C SER A 142 31.31 17.17 -25.03
N PHE A 143 32.37 17.89 -25.35
CA PHE A 143 33.03 17.84 -26.66
C PHE A 143 33.89 16.58 -26.74
N VAL A 144 33.60 15.73 -27.73
CA VAL A 144 34.34 14.47 -27.93
C VAL A 144 35.49 14.67 -28.91
N THR A 145 35.28 15.51 -29.94
CA THR A 145 36.27 15.99 -30.92
C THR A 145 35.88 17.40 -31.40
N ASP A 146 36.74 18.06 -32.19
CA ASP A 146 36.50 19.43 -32.71
C ASP A 146 35.17 19.57 -33.48
N ASP A 147 34.67 18.47 -34.06
CA ASP A 147 33.44 18.44 -34.89
C ASP A 147 32.27 17.65 -34.26
N MET A 148 32.39 17.18 -33.00
CA MET A 148 31.38 16.28 -32.42
C MET A 148 31.08 16.59 -30.96
N VAL A 149 29.81 16.86 -30.69
CA VAL A 149 29.30 17.19 -29.37
C VAL A 149 28.39 16.07 -28.87
N ARG A 150 28.64 15.59 -27.64
CA ARG A 150 27.78 14.64 -26.94
C ARG A 150 26.92 15.39 -25.95
N ILE A 151 25.60 15.27 -26.09
CA ILE A 151 24.63 15.86 -25.17
C ILE A 151 23.94 14.76 -24.36
N HIS A 152 23.88 14.94 -23.05
CA HIS A 152 23.04 14.16 -22.15
C HIS A 152 21.72 14.91 -21.87
N LEU A 153 20.61 14.32 -22.32
CA LEU A 153 19.27 14.91 -22.21
C LEU A 153 18.44 14.21 -21.14
N ILE A 154 17.73 15.00 -20.32
CA ILE A 154 16.63 14.55 -19.46
C ILE A 154 15.43 15.47 -19.70
N ASN A 155 14.21 14.93 -19.77
CA ASN A 155 13.02 15.79 -19.89
C ASN A 155 12.87 16.66 -18.62
N GLN A 156 12.70 17.98 -18.79
CA GLN A 156 12.53 18.89 -17.67
C GLN A 156 11.30 18.53 -16.83
N SER A 157 11.50 18.41 -15.53
CA SER A 157 10.45 18.17 -14.53
C SER A 157 9.73 19.44 -14.06
N GLN A 158 10.03 20.60 -14.66
CA GLN A 158 9.64 21.93 -14.11
C GLN A 158 8.61 22.73 -14.91
N PHE A 159 7.95 22.15 -15.92
CA PHE A 159 6.65 22.65 -16.42
C PHE A 159 5.45 21.93 -15.78
N VAL A 160 5.52 21.62 -14.49
CA VAL A 160 4.32 21.32 -13.71
C VAL A 160 3.66 22.65 -13.36
N LYS A 161 2.91 23.19 -14.33
CA LYS A 161 1.80 24.12 -14.07
C LYS A 161 1.05 23.57 -12.86
N GLU A 162 0.77 24.36 -11.82
CA GLU A 162 -0.15 23.94 -10.74
C GLU A 162 -1.41 23.43 -11.40
N THR A 163 -1.51 22.11 -11.51
CA THR A 163 -2.53 21.49 -12.33
C THR A 163 -3.67 21.27 -11.37
N GLY A 164 -4.87 21.71 -11.72
CA GLY A 164 -6.12 21.29 -11.06
C GLY A 164 -6.40 19.78 -11.22
N ARG A 165 -5.37 18.92 -11.08
CA ARG A 165 -5.32 17.48 -11.33
C ARG A 165 -4.90 16.71 -10.08
N THR A 166 -5.28 17.14 -8.87
CA THR A 166 -5.40 16.14 -7.80
C THR A 166 -6.53 15.22 -8.21
N ILE A 167 -6.23 14.07 -8.81
CA ILE A 167 -7.24 13.08 -9.19
C ILE A 167 -7.65 12.34 -7.91
N VAL A 168 -8.35 13.05 -7.03
CA VAL A 168 -8.86 12.55 -5.74
C VAL A 168 -9.64 11.25 -5.95
N VAL A 169 -10.35 11.15 -7.08
CA VAL A 169 -11.06 9.96 -7.54
C VAL A 169 -10.11 8.76 -7.66
N THR A 170 -8.96 8.93 -8.31
CA THR A 170 -7.99 7.84 -8.47
C THR A 170 -7.41 7.41 -7.13
N ALA A 171 -7.09 8.35 -6.23
CA ALA A 171 -6.65 8.03 -4.88
C ALA A 171 -7.73 7.29 -4.06
N ALA A 172 -9.00 7.70 -4.20
CA ALA A 172 -10.12 7.01 -3.57
C ALA A 172 -10.30 5.59 -4.11
N TYR A 173 -10.19 5.40 -5.43
CA TYR A 173 -10.26 4.09 -6.08
C TYR A 173 -9.09 3.18 -5.68
N THR A 174 -7.85 3.68 -5.65
CA THR A 174 -6.68 2.86 -5.25
C THR A 174 -6.81 2.40 -3.80
N THR A 175 -7.20 3.31 -2.90
CA THR A 175 -7.42 2.98 -1.48
C THR A 175 -8.56 1.98 -1.31
N THR A 176 -9.63 2.13 -2.10
CA THR A 176 -10.76 1.19 -2.12
C THR A 176 -10.32 -0.21 -2.56
N GLN A 177 -9.57 -0.31 -3.66
CA GLN A 177 -9.09 -1.61 -4.14
C GLN A 177 -8.17 -2.27 -3.13
N ALA A 178 -7.28 -1.52 -2.47
CA ALA A 178 -6.45 -2.04 -1.39
C ALA A 178 -7.28 -2.58 -0.21
N ARG A 179 -8.30 -1.83 0.23
CA ARG A 179 -9.22 -2.29 1.29
C ARG A 179 -10.00 -3.54 0.90
N LEU A 180 -10.51 -3.59 -0.33
CA LEU A 180 -11.24 -4.75 -0.84
C LEU A 180 -10.34 -5.98 -0.98
N GLU A 181 -9.08 -5.80 -1.37
CA GLU A 181 -8.09 -6.88 -1.43
C GLU A 181 -7.85 -7.46 -0.03
N LEU A 182 -7.55 -6.62 0.95
CA LEU A 182 -7.40 -7.02 2.35
C LEU A 182 -8.68 -7.71 2.88
N TYR A 183 -9.85 -7.19 2.50
CA TYR A 183 -11.14 -7.72 2.92
C TYR A 183 -11.39 -9.16 2.42
N LYS A 184 -10.85 -9.56 1.25
CA LYS A 184 -10.96 -10.96 0.76
C LYS A 184 -10.37 -11.96 1.77
N TYR A 185 -9.26 -11.60 2.40
CA TYR A 185 -8.62 -12.42 3.42
C TYR A 185 -9.40 -12.40 4.72
N LEU A 186 -9.85 -11.22 5.16
CA LEU A 186 -10.67 -11.07 6.37
C LEU A 186 -11.98 -11.85 6.28
N GLU A 187 -12.64 -11.84 5.13
CA GLU A 187 -13.88 -12.58 4.87
C GLU A 187 -13.69 -14.09 5.02
N ARG A 188 -12.54 -14.61 4.60
CA ARG A 188 -12.23 -16.04 4.68
C ARG A 188 -11.69 -16.46 6.06
N LEU A 189 -10.98 -15.57 6.74
CA LEU A 189 -10.49 -15.78 8.10
C LEU A 189 -11.62 -15.69 9.14
N GLY A 190 -12.60 -14.81 8.92
CA GLY A 190 -13.71 -14.59 9.84
C GLY A 190 -13.23 -14.21 11.24
N GLU A 191 -13.75 -14.89 12.27
CA GLU A 191 -13.42 -14.67 13.69
C GLU A 191 -11.94 -14.93 14.03
N ARG A 192 -11.19 -15.60 13.14
CA ARG A 192 -9.76 -15.83 13.34
C ARG A 192 -8.94 -14.56 13.15
N ALA A 193 -9.44 -13.54 12.45
CA ALA A 193 -8.74 -12.28 12.26
C ALA A 193 -8.78 -11.46 13.57
N LEU A 194 -7.63 -11.31 14.22
CA LEU A 194 -7.50 -10.61 15.51
C LEU A 194 -7.25 -9.12 15.32
N TYR A 195 -6.53 -8.75 14.27
CA TYR A 195 -6.19 -7.36 13.97
C TYR A 195 -5.84 -7.21 12.48
N CYS A 196 -6.11 -6.04 11.91
CA CYS A 196 -5.65 -5.68 10.58
C CYS A 196 -5.34 -4.18 10.51
N ASP A 197 -4.32 -3.81 9.73
CA ASP A 197 -4.03 -2.41 9.41
C ASP A 197 -3.41 -2.35 8.02
N THR A 198 -4.03 -1.54 7.15
CA THR A 198 -3.61 -1.18 5.79
C THR A 198 -3.26 -2.34 4.84
N ASP A 199 -2.23 -3.11 5.15
CA ASP A 199 -1.60 -4.14 4.33
C ASP A 199 -1.21 -5.42 5.10
N PHE A 200 -1.47 -5.51 6.41
CA PHE A 200 -1.21 -6.74 7.18
C PHE A 200 -2.41 -7.20 8.02
N ILE A 201 -2.41 -8.50 8.34
CA ILE A 201 -3.42 -9.16 9.17
C ILE A 201 -2.72 -10.03 10.21
N ILE A 202 -3.14 -9.91 11.46
CA ILE A 202 -2.78 -10.82 12.55
C ILE A 202 -3.98 -11.72 12.79
N PHE A 203 -3.78 -13.03 12.76
CA PHE A 203 -4.85 -14.00 12.90
C PHE A 203 -4.44 -15.20 13.75
N SER A 204 -5.43 -15.85 14.38
CA SER A 204 -5.23 -17.12 15.09
C SER A 204 -5.27 -18.29 14.12
N SER A 205 -4.35 -19.24 14.27
CA SER A 205 -4.28 -20.44 13.43
C SER A 205 -4.24 -21.71 14.27
N LYS A 206 -5.06 -22.71 13.92
CA LYS A 206 -5.00 -24.07 14.47
C LYS A 206 -4.51 -25.05 13.39
N PRO A 207 -3.95 -26.21 13.78
CA PRO A 207 -3.54 -27.23 12.82
C PRO A 207 -4.71 -27.68 11.93
N GLY A 208 -4.57 -27.53 10.62
CA GLY A 208 -5.59 -27.90 9.62
C GLY A 208 -6.48 -26.75 9.16
N ASP A 209 -6.37 -25.57 9.75
CA ASP A 209 -7.09 -24.39 9.27
C ASP A 209 -6.53 -23.88 7.94
N TRP A 210 -7.39 -23.21 7.16
CA TRP A 210 -6.95 -22.50 5.96
C TRP A 210 -5.98 -21.37 6.33
N MET A 211 -4.90 -21.23 5.55
CA MET A 211 -3.92 -20.16 5.66
C MET A 211 -3.89 -19.35 4.36
N PRO A 212 -3.72 -18.01 4.44
CA PRO A 212 -3.46 -17.19 3.27
C PRO A 212 -2.22 -17.68 2.51
N ASN A 213 -2.29 -17.67 1.19
CA ASN A 213 -1.13 -17.98 0.36
C ASN A 213 -0.13 -16.83 0.48
N THR A 214 1.14 -17.16 0.70
CA THR A 214 2.24 -16.20 0.73
C THR A 214 3.06 -16.28 -0.54
N GLY A 215 3.67 -15.18 -0.93
CA GLY A 215 4.52 -15.12 -2.11
C GLY A 215 5.46 -13.92 -2.10
N ASP A 216 6.40 -13.92 -3.03
CA ASP A 216 7.45 -12.90 -3.16
C ASP A 216 7.11 -11.85 -4.24
N TYR A 217 5.97 -11.98 -4.92
CA TYR A 217 5.59 -11.10 -6.01
C TYR A 217 4.76 -9.90 -5.52
N LEU A 218 4.70 -8.84 -6.32
CA LEU A 218 3.89 -7.67 -5.99
C LEU A 218 2.42 -8.08 -5.81
N GLY A 219 1.87 -7.74 -4.65
CA GLY A 219 0.47 -8.01 -4.30
C GLY A 219 0.27 -9.30 -3.50
N ASP A 220 1.28 -10.15 -3.39
CA ASP A 220 1.24 -11.31 -2.53
C ASP A 220 1.43 -10.90 -1.05
N LEU A 221 0.85 -11.69 -0.14
CA LEU A 221 1.13 -11.55 1.28
C LEU A 221 2.51 -12.10 1.60
N THR A 222 3.30 -11.36 2.37
CA THR A 222 4.60 -11.82 2.86
C THR A 222 4.48 -12.26 4.32
N ASP A 223 5.05 -13.41 4.66
CA ASP A 223 5.16 -13.82 6.07
C ASP A 223 6.28 -13.01 6.75
N GLU A 224 5.90 -12.08 7.63
CA GLU A 224 6.83 -11.24 8.39
C GLU A 224 7.56 -12.02 9.50
N THR A 225 7.04 -13.17 9.93
CA THR A 225 7.58 -13.95 11.05
C THR A 225 7.93 -15.38 10.62
N PRO A 226 8.80 -15.57 9.60
CA PRO A 226 9.08 -16.89 9.06
C PRO A 226 9.71 -17.79 10.13
N ASN A 227 9.17 -19.01 10.29
CA ASN A 227 9.56 -20.00 11.31
C ASN A 227 9.34 -19.59 12.77
N ASN A 228 8.58 -18.53 12.99
CA ASN A 228 8.23 -18.03 14.30
C ASN A 228 6.71 -17.96 14.43
N THR A 229 6.22 -17.93 15.66
CA THR A 229 4.78 -17.82 15.90
C THR A 229 4.57 -16.85 17.03
N ILE A 230 3.58 -15.97 16.86
CA ILE A 230 3.14 -15.08 17.92
C ILE A 230 2.49 -15.94 19.00
N GLU A 231 3.06 -15.93 20.19
CA GLU A 231 2.55 -16.66 21.36
C GLU A 231 1.45 -15.87 22.06
N CYS A 232 1.65 -14.57 22.21
CA CYS A 232 0.67 -13.68 22.82
C CYS A 232 0.52 -12.41 21.98
N PHE A 233 -0.71 -12.02 21.71
CA PHE A 233 -1.05 -10.79 21.02
C PHE A 233 -2.00 -9.95 21.89
N ILE A 234 -1.70 -8.66 22.01
CA ILE A 234 -2.48 -7.70 22.78
C ILE A 234 -2.71 -6.46 21.92
N THR A 235 -3.95 -6.02 21.85
CA THR A 235 -4.33 -4.74 21.25
C THR A 235 -5.20 -3.95 22.22
N GLU A 236 -4.98 -2.64 22.23
CA GLU A 236 -5.76 -1.63 22.94
C GLU A 236 -6.52 -0.71 21.97
N GLY A 237 -6.41 -0.95 20.67
CA GLY A 237 -7.09 -0.20 19.63
C GLY A 237 -6.24 -0.01 18.37
N PRO A 238 -6.74 0.81 17.42
CA PRO A 238 -6.06 1.06 16.16
C PRO A 238 -4.65 1.62 16.36
N LYS A 239 -3.66 0.95 15.76
CA LYS A 239 -2.22 1.27 15.82
C LYS A 239 -1.60 1.22 17.22
N ASN A 240 -2.28 0.55 18.15
CA ASN A 240 -1.84 0.34 19.53
C ASN A 240 -1.89 -1.17 19.83
N TYR A 241 -0.77 -1.86 19.61
CA TYR A 241 -0.67 -3.30 19.79
C TYR A 241 0.73 -3.73 20.23
N GLY A 242 0.80 -4.89 20.86
CA GLY A 242 2.05 -5.55 21.21
C GLY A 242 1.91 -7.06 21.11
N TYR A 243 3.02 -7.73 20.83
CA TYR A 243 3.06 -9.18 20.73
C TYR A 243 4.38 -9.77 21.22
N THR A 244 4.32 -11.04 21.63
CA THR A 244 5.49 -11.85 21.97
C THR A 244 5.63 -13.00 21.00
N LEU A 245 6.87 -13.27 20.61
CA LEU A 245 7.23 -14.35 19.71
C LEU A 245 7.74 -15.55 20.50
N LYS A 246 7.47 -16.76 19.99
CA LYS A 246 7.93 -18.02 20.61
C LYS A 246 9.45 -18.20 20.54
N LYS A 247 10.06 -17.67 19.49
CA LYS A 247 11.52 -17.62 19.29
C LYS A 247 11.96 -16.16 19.15
N PRO A 248 13.22 -15.81 19.44
CA PRO A 248 13.73 -14.50 19.09
C PRO A 248 13.66 -14.28 17.57
N ASP A 249 13.34 -13.06 17.17
CA ASP A 249 13.37 -12.62 15.77
C ASP A 249 14.82 -12.58 15.24
N LYS A 250 15.00 -12.27 13.94
CA LYS A 250 16.32 -12.09 13.29
C LYS A 250 17.23 -11.13 14.07
N ASP A 251 16.65 -10.13 14.73
CA ASP A 251 17.34 -9.13 15.55
C ASP A 251 17.52 -9.54 17.04
N GLY A 252 17.13 -10.76 17.41
CA GLY A 252 17.21 -11.25 18.80
C GLY A 252 16.04 -10.82 19.70
N ASN A 253 15.07 -10.08 19.17
CA ASN A 253 13.95 -9.55 19.95
C ASN A 253 12.83 -10.58 20.12
N LEU A 254 12.36 -10.76 21.36
CA LEU A 254 11.22 -11.65 21.69
C LEU A 254 9.89 -10.91 21.75
N THR A 255 9.91 -9.58 21.87
CA THR A 255 8.71 -8.77 22.10
C THR A 255 8.70 -7.57 21.17
N CYS A 256 7.54 -7.26 20.61
CA CYS A 256 7.30 -6.06 19.82
C CYS A 256 6.17 -5.26 20.46
N CYS A 257 6.33 -3.93 20.51
CA CYS A 257 5.32 -3.00 21.01
C CYS A 257 5.22 -1.83 20.03
N LYS A 258 4.00 -1.47 19.63
CA LYS A 258 3.70 -0.37 18.72
C LYS A 258 2.58 0.48 19.35
N ILE A 259 2.91 1.73 19.63
CA ILE A 259 1.98 2.71 20.21
C ILE A 259 1.97 3.95 19.33
N ARG A 260 0.79 4.30 18.82
CA ARG A 260 0.61 5.45 17.95
C ARG A 260 0.90 6.75 18.70
N GLY A 261 1.70 7.61 18.08
CA GLY A 261 1.99 8.95 18.60
C GLY A 261 3.08 8.99 19.67
N ILE A 262 3.68 7.85 20.01
CA ILE A 262 4.79 7.77 20.96
C ILE A 262 5.98 7.10 20.27
N THR A 263 7.09 7.82 20.20
CA THR A 263 8.36 7.22 19.81
C THR A 263 8.90 6.41 20.99
N LEU A 264 9.06 5.10 20.79
CA LEU A 264 9.64 4.19 21.78
C LEU A 264 11.16 4.36 21.81
N ASN A 265 11.61 5.40 22.50
CA ASN A 265 13.00 5.58 22.92
C ASN A 265 13.23 4.85 24.26
N TYR A 266 14.49 4.60 24.62
CA TYR A 266 14.86 3.75 25.77
C TYR A 266 14.11 4.09 27.08
N LYS A 267 13.93 5.38 27.38
CA LYS A 267 13.17 5.82 28.57
C LYS A 267 11.69 5.44 28.47
N ASN A 268 11.05 5.70 27.33
CA ASN A 268 9.64 5.40 27.15
C ASN A 268 9.39 3.89 27.05
N SER A 269 10.31 3.10 26.48
CA SER A 269 10.14 1.64 26.39
C SER A 269 10.27 0.93 27.74
N LEU A 270 10.89 1.56 28.74
CA LEU A 270 10.89 1.04 30.12
C LEU A 270 9.51 1.12 30.77
N GLU A 271 8.75 2.18 30.48
CA GLU A 271 7.41 2.40 31.04
C GLU A 271 6.30 1.83 30.15
N LEU A 272 6.42 2.01 28.84
CA LEU A 272 5.49 1.59 27.81
C LEU A 272 6.03 0.38 27.05
N ASN A 273 5.78 -0.79 27.60
CA ASN A 273 6.15 -2.07 27.02
C ASN A 273 4.95 -3.04 27.00
N PHE A 274 5.19 -4.21 26.42
CA PHE A 274 4.21 -5.29 26.34
C PHE A 274 3.63 -5.67 27.71
N GLU A 275 4.46 -5.73 28.76
CA GLU A 275 4.01 -6.09 30.11
C GLU A 275 3.09 -5.00 30.70
N THR A 276 3.40 -3.73 30.47
CA THR A 276 2.52 -2.62 30.91
C THR A 276 1.17 -2.67 30.19
N MET A 277 1.16 -2.87 28.86
CA MET A 277 -0.09 -3.04 28.11
C MET A 277 -0.92 -4.24 28.59
N LYS A 278 -0.23 -5.36 28.88
CA LYS A 278 -0.87 -6.56 29.40
C LYS A 278 -1.54 -6.32 30.76
N LYS A 279 -0.86 -5.62 31.67
CA LYS A 279 -1.39 -5.25 32.98
C LYS A 279 -2.60 -4.33 32.86
N GLU A 280 -2.54 -3.30 32.02
CA GLU A 280 -3.66 -2.37 31.83
C GLU A 280 -4.88 -3.06 31.23
N LYS A 281 -4.70 -3.97 30.27
CA LYS A 281 -5.81 -4.76 29.72
C LYS A 281 -6.43 -5.70 30.75
N GLN A 282 -5.62 -6.37 31.57
CA GLN A 282 -6.11 -7.23 32.66
C GLN A 282 -6.89 -6.43 33.72
N ARG A 283 -6.44 -5.21 34.03
CA ARG A 283 -7.13 -4.31 34.97
C ARG A 283 -8.50 -3.87 34.48
N LYS A 284 -8.70 -3.71 33.17
CA LYS A 284 -10.00 -3.33 32.56
C LYS A 284 -10.99 -4.50 32.44
N LEU A 285 -10.53 -5.73 32.59
CA LEU A 285 -11.36 -6.95 32.53
C LEU A 285 -11.89 -7.38 33.91
N LEU A 286 -11.42 -6.73 34.98
CA LEU A 286 -11.88 -6.89 36.37
C LEU A 286 -12.78 -5.71 36.76
#